data_AF-A0A920S7S6-F1
#
_entry.id   AF-A0A920S7S6-F1
#
_cell.length_a   1.000
_cell.length_b   1.000
_cell.length_c   1.000
_cell.angle_alpha   90.00
_cell.angle_beta   90.00
_cell.angle_gamma   90.00
#
_symmetry.space_group_name_H-M   'P 1'
#
loop_
_entity.id
_entity.type
_entity.pdbx_description
1 polymer ?
#
loop_
_entity_poly.entity_id
_entity_poly.type
_entity_poly.pdbx_seq_one_letter_code
_entity_poly.pdbx_strand_id
1 'polypeptide(L)'
;MSVATNALKSVTSRMGFLGINQSGQVSIVRTRGNPNAHIVLRGGNSGPNYMPEAIQMCERALAENQLTANVMVDCSHANSNKDHARQGIVARSVASQIAKGNRSIIGSCWKATFTREIRLSIPG
;
A
#
# COMPACT_ATOMS: atom_id res chain seq x y z
N MET A 1 -8.70 7.23 -4.15
CA MET A 1 -9.08 5.98 -3.45
C MET A 1 -9.72 4.96 -4.40
N SER A 2 -10.64 5.38 -5.28
CA SER A 2 -11.31 4.52 -6.27
C SER A 2 -10.38 3.62 -7.11
N VAL A 3 -9.23 4.15 -7.57
CA VAL A 3 -8.24 3.36 -8.33
C VAL A 3 -7.71 2.18 -7.51
N ALA A 4 -7.43 2.39 -6.23
CA ALA A 4 -6.87 1.35 -5.37
C ALA A 4 -7.91 0.27 -5.03
N THR A 5 -9.15 0.66 -4.74
CA THR A 5 -10.24 -0.30 -4.47
C THR A 5 -10.61 -1.12 -5.71
N ASN A 6 -10.63 -0.50 -6.89
CA ASN A 6 -10.87 -1.19 -8.15
C ASN A 6 -9.76 -2.20 -8.48
N ALA A 7 -8.50 -1.80 -8.28
CA ALA A 7 -7.35 -2.69 -8.43
C ALA A 7 -7.45 -3.87 -7.45
N LEU A 8 -7.82 -3.62 -6.19
CA LEU A 8 -7.97 -4.66 -5.17
C LEU A 8 -9.06 -5.66 -5.57
N LYS A 9 -10.23 -5.17 -6.01
CA LYS A 9 -11.34 -6.00 -6.49
C LYS A 9 -10.97 -6.85 -7.70
N SER A 10 -10.16 -6.31 -8.61
CA SER A 10 -9.64 -7.04 -9.76
C SER A 10 -8.70 -8.17 -9.32
N VAL A 11 -7.76 -7.86 -8.43
CA VAL A 11 -6.75 -8.81 -7.93
C VAL A 11 -7.36 -9.93 -7.10
N THR A 12 -8.43 -9.66 -6.33
CA THR A 12 -9.13 -10.70 -5.56
C THR A 12 -9.95 -11.65 -6.42
N SER A 13 -10.21 -11.29 -7.68
CA SER A 13 -11.04 -12.05 -8.61
C SER A 13 -10.21 -12.97 -9.51
N ARG A 14 -10.82 -14.03 -10.04
CA ARG A 14 -10.19 -14.86 -11.08
C ARG A 14 -10.05 -14.06 -12.37
N MET A 15 -8.86 -14.04 -12.94
CA MET A 15 -8.60 -13.40 -14.22
C MET A 15 -7.79 -14.32 -15.15
N GLY A 16 -8.03 -14.18 -16.44
CA GLY A 16 -7.23 -14.80 -17.50
C GLY A 16 -6.45 -13.73 -18.26
N PHE A 17 -5.16 -13.95 -18.49
CA PHE A 17 -4.34 -13.07 -19.32
C PHE A 17 -3.38 -13.87 -20.20
N LEU A 18 -2.94 -13.27 -21.30
CA LEU A 18 -1.95 -13.87 -22.18
C LEU A 18 -0.57 -13.73 -21.54
N GLY A 19 0.16 -14.83 -21.41
CA GLY A 19 1.49 -14.86 -20.83
C GLY A 19 2.37 -15.91 -21.49
N ILE A 20 3.54 -16.11 -20.91
CA ILE A 20 4.50 -17.11 -21.36
C ILE A 20 4.60 -18.18 -20.28
N ASN A 21 4.50 -19.45 -20.67
CA ASN A 21 4.67 -20.57 -19.74
C ASN A 21 6.16 -20.80 -19.43
N GLN A 22 6.47 -21.69 -18.49
CA GLN A 22 7.85 -21.99 -18.10
C GLN A 22 8.72 -22.54 -19.25
N SER A 23 8.09 -23.01 -20.34
CA SER A 23 8.76 -23.51 -21.54
C SER A 23 8.95 -22.45 -22.62
N GLY A 24 8.63 -21.18 -22.35
CA GLY A 24 8.81 -20.08 -23.31
C GLY A 24 7.69 -19.95 -24.35
N GLN A 25 6.58 -20.68 -24.21
CA GLN A 25 5.48 -20.67 -25.16
C GLN A 25 4.36 -19.71 -24.72
N VAL A 26 3.71 -19.10 -25.71
CA VAL A 26 2.51 -18.28 -25.49
C VAL A 26 1.39 -19.16 -24.92
N SER A 27 0.80 -18.74 -23.81
CA SER A 27 -0.23 -19.48 -23.10
C SER A 27 -1.24 -18.54 -22.43
N ILE A 28 -2.44 -19.06 -22.15
CA ILE A 28 -3.43 -18.35 -21.35
C ILE A 28 -3.18 -18.70 -19.88
N VAL A 29 -2.71 -17.73 -19.11
CA VAL A 29 -2.52 -17.85 -17.67
C VAL A 29 -3.84 -17.53 -16.98
N ARG A 30 -4.33 -18.45 -16.14
CA ARG A 30 -5.53 -18.24 -15.31
C ARG A 30 -5.13 -18.15 -13.85
N THR A 31 -5.51 -17.06 -13.19
CA THR A 31 -5.30 -16.88 -11.76
C THR A 31 -6.56 -17.28 -10.98
N ARG A 32 -6.36 -17.70 -9.73
CA ARG A 32 -7.47 -18.01 -8.81
C ARG A 32 -8.00 -16.77 -8.07
N GLY A 33 -7.43 -15.59 -8.33
CA GLY A 33 -7.55 -14.42 -7.45
C GLY A 33 -6.59 -14.51 -6.26
N ASN A 34 -6.21 -13.36 -5.71
CA ASN A 34 -5.37 -13.24 -4.53
C ASN A 34 -6.19 -12.68 -3.35
N PRO A 35 -6.60 -13.51 -2.39
CA PRO A 35 -7.38 -13.06 -1.23
C PRO A 35 -6.56 -12.25 -0.22
N ASN A 36 -5.22 -12.32 -0.30
CA ASN A 36 -4.30 -11.65 0.64
C ASN A 36 -3.89 -10.25 0.16
N ALA A 37 -4.64 -9.67 -0.76
CA ALA A 37 -4.36 -8.33 -1.26
C ALA A 37 -4.66 -7.28 -0.18
N HIS A 38 -3.95 -6.16 -0.23
CA HIS A 38 -4.05 -5.07 0.75
C HIS A 38 -3.85 -3.71 0.07
N ILE A 39 -4.32 -2.65 0.73
CA ILE A 39 -4.11 -1.27 0.27
C ILE A 39 -2.89 -0.68 0.97
N VAL A 40 -2.07 0.06 0.21
CA VAL A 40 -0.95 0.83 0.76
C VAL A 40 -1.31 2.32 0.79
N LEU A 41 -1.38 2.90 1.98
CA LEU A 41 -1.55 4.33 2.22
C LEU A 41 -0.16 5.00 2.27
N ARG A 42 0.20 5.74 1.22
CA ARG A 42 1.53 6.35 1.04
C ARG A 42 1.55 7.89 0.91
N GLY A 43 0.44 8.52 1.28
CA GLY A 43 0.14 9.92 1.02
C GLY A 43 -0.18 10.22 -0.45
N GLY A 44 -0.62 11.45 -0.72
CA GLY A 44 -0.93 11.91 -2.08
C GLY A 44 -0.80 13.43 -2.19
N ASN A 45 -1.35 14.01 -3.27
CA ASN A 45 -1.31 15.46 -3.50
C ASN A 45 -2.00 16.26 -2.38
N SER A 46 -3.02 15.68 -1.73
CA SER A 46 -3.72 16.29 -0.59
C SER A 46 -2.94 16.18 0.73
N GLY A 47 -1.73 15.61 0.71
CA GLY A 47 -0.87 15.43 1.87
C GLY A 47 -0.88 14.00 2.46
N PRO A 48 -0.43 13.85 3.71
CA PRO A 48 -0.38 12.58 4.40
C PRO A 48 -1.76 11.94 4.61
N ASN A 49 -1.82 10.60 4.56
CA ASN A 49 -3.05 9.83 4.71
C ASN A 49 -2.92 8.68 5.73
N TYR A 50 -2.10 8.86 6.78
CA TYR A 50 -1.91 7.88 7.86
C TYR A 50 -2.69 8.22 9.14
N MET A 51 -3.42 9.34 9.16
CA MET A 51 -4.21 9.75 10.32
C MET A 51 -5.44 8.84 10.50
N PRO A 52 -5.98 8.73 11.73
CA PRO A 52 -7.13 7.88 12.02
C PRO A 52 -8.32 8.10 11.07
N GLU A 53 -8.59 9.36 10.71
CA GLU A 53 -9.69 9.74 9.81
C GLU A 53 -9.47 9.17 8.41
N ALA A 54 -8.23 9.22 7.91
CA ALA A 54 -7.87 8.68 6.60
C ALA A 54 -7.98 7.15 6.56
N ILE A 55 -7.61 6.48 7.65
CA ILE A 55 -7.75 5.02 7.78
C ILE A 55 -9.22 4.62 7.87
N GLN A 56 -10.05 5.34 8.64
CA GLN A 56 -11.49 5.09 8.68
C GLN A 56 -12.16 5.28 7.32
N MET A 57 -11.76 6.31 6.57
CA MET A 57 -12.24 6.49 5.20
C MET A 57 -11.83 5.32 4.28
N CYS A 58 -10.61 4.79 4.47
CA CYS A 58 -10.12 3.62 3.75
C CYS A 58 -10.94 2.37 4.11
N GLU A 59 -11.16 2.13 5.40
CA GLU A 59 -11.99 1.02 5.92
C GLU A 59 -13.41 1.08 5.36
N ARG A 60 -14.03 2.27 5.35
CA ARG A 60 -15.37 2.46 4.77
C ARG A 60 -15.38 2.15 3.28
N ALA A 61 -14.41 2.66 2.51
CA ALA A 61 -14.33 2.39 1.08
C ALA A 61 -14.11 0.90 0.78
N LEU A 62 -13.36 0.19 1.62
CA LEU A 62 -13.19 -1.27 1.52
C LEU A 62 -14.49 -2.02 1.84
N ALA A 63 -15.18 -1.62 2.90
CA ALA A 63 -16.47 -2.20 3.29
C ALA A 63 -17.55 -2.01 2.22
N GLU A 64 -17.67 -0.80 1.63
CA GLU A 64 -18.58 -0.50 0.52
C GLU A 64 -18.32 -1.39 -0.71
N ASN A 65 -17.08 -1.84 -0.89
CA ASN A 65 -16.69 -2.72 -1.99
C ASN A 65 -16.66 -4.21 -1.59
N GLN A 66 -17.09 -4.56 -0.37
CA GLN A 66 -17.08 -5.92 0.17
C GLN A 66 -15.67 -6.54 0.21
N LEU A 67 -14.66 -5.71 0.46
CA LEU A 67 -13.26 -6.10 0.54
C LEU A 67 -12.80 -6.14 2.00
N THR A 68 -11.90 -7.07 2.31
CA THR A 68 -11.30 -7.17 3.65
C THR A 68 -10.47 -5.91 3.92
N ALA A 69 -10.62 -5.36 5.13
CA ALA A 69 -9.92 -4.15 5.57
C ALA A 69 -8.44 -4.43 5.89
N ASN A 70 -7.64 -4.74 4.88
CA ASN A 70 -6.20 -4.95 5.00
C ASN A 70 -5.46 -3.68 4.56
N VAL A 71 -4.98 -2.88 5.52
CA VAL A 71 -4.35 -1.60 5.28
C VAL A 71 -2.88 -1.64 5.72
N MET A 72 -1.98 -1.32 4.80
CA MET A 72 -0.56 -1.09 5.08
C MET A 72 -0.29 0.41 4.98
N VAL A 73 0.47 0.95 5.93
CA VAL A 73 0.86 2.37 5.92
C VAL A 73 2.33 2.52 5.52
N ASP A 74 2.60 3.23 4.43
CA ASP A 74 3.95 3.63 4.08
C ASP A 74 4.34 4.88 4.86
N CYS A 75 5.32 4.75 5.75
CA CYS A 75 5.79 5.83 6.62
C CYS A 75 6.63 6.87 5.87
N SER A 76 7.00 6.61 4.61
CA SER A 76 7.83 7.45 3.75
C SER A 76 6.98 8.31 2.80
N HIS A 77 7.51 8.67 1.64
CA HIS A 77 6.82 9.36 0.55
C HIS A 77 6.06 10.61 1.03
N ALA A 78 4.83 10.80 0.57
CA ALA A 78 4.03 11.97 0.94
C ALA A 78 3.56 11.90 2.40
N ASN A 79 3.56 10.73 3.04
CA ASN A 79 3.28 10.64 4.48
C ASN A 79 4.39 11.27 5.33
N SER A 80 5.64 11.22 4.86
CA SER A 80 6.77 11.88 5.52
C SER A 80 7.10 13.24 4.91
N ASN A 81 6.30 13.76 3.96
CA ASN A 81 6.67 14.92 3.13
C ASN A 81 8.04 14.77 2.45
N LYS A 82 8.42 13.53 2.12
CA LYS A 82 9.76 13.13 1.60
C LYS A 82 10.91 13.43 2.57
N ASP A 83 10.62 13.71 3.83
CA ASP A 83 11.60 13.87 4.89
C ASP A 83 11.77 12.55 5.66
N HIS A 84 13.00 12.06 5.73
CA HIS A 84 13.33 10.82 6.42
C HIS A 84 13.16 10.91 7.93
N ALA A 85 13.40 12.08 8.54
CA ALA A 85 13.25 12.29 9.98
C ALA A 85 11.79 12.14 10.44
N ARG A 86 10.84 12.42 9.54
CA ARG A 86 9.41 12.34 9.82
C ARG A 86 8.85 10.92 9.79
N GLN A 87 9.57 9.94 9.22
CA GLN A 87 9.09 8.55 9.17
C GLN A 87 8.80 8.00 10.57
N GLY A 88 9.63 8.33 11.57
CA GLY A 88 9.41 7.93 12.96
C GLY A 88 8.15 8.52 13.59
N ILE A 89 7.73 9.71 13.17
CA ILE A 89 6.48 10.33 13.63
C ILE A 89 5.28 9.57 13.05
N VAL A 90 5.33 9.27 11.76
CA VAL A 90 4.28 8.50 11.07
C VAL A 90 4.10 7.15 11.74
N ALA A 91 5.20 6.43 11.97
CA ALA A 91 5.16 5.13 12.60
C ALA A 91 4.64 5.14 14.04
N ARG A 92 5.01 6.15 14.84
CA ARG A 92 4.44 6.31 16.19
C ARG A 92 2.93 6.53 16.14
N SER A 93 2.44 7.31 15.17
CA SER A 93 0.99 7.48 14.97
C SER A 93 0.31 6.15 14.63
N VAL A 94 0.88 5.38 13.70
CA VAL A 94 0.37 4.07 13.30
C VAL A 94 0.38 3.09 14.49
N ALA A 95 1.49 3.02 15.22
CA ALA A 95 1.61 2.19 16.42
C ALA A 95 0.58 2.57 17.50
N SER A 96 0.33 3.87 17.69
CA SER A 96 -0.70 4.34 18.62
C SER A 96 -2.09 3.88 18.20
N GLN A 97 -2.41 3.89 16.91
CA GLN A 97 -3.70 3.42 16.40
C GLN A 97 -3.88 1.92 16.61
N ILE A 98 -2.84 1.12 16.36
CA ILE A 98 -2.84 -0.33 16.63
C ILE A 98 -3.04 -0.58 18.13
N ALA A 99 -2.31 0.14 18.98
CA ALA A 99 -2.43 0.03 20.43
C ALA A 99 -3.82 0.43 20.95
N LYS A 100 -4.48 1.40 20.31
CA LYS A 100 -5.87 1.79 20.59
C LYS A 100 -6.92 0.79 20.07
N GLY A 101 -6.49 -0.31 19.45
CA GLY A 101 -7.37 -1.40 19.04
C GLY A 101 -7.67 -1.46 17.55
N ASN A 102 -7.05 -0.62 16.70
CA ASN A 102 -7.22 -0.75 15.26
C ASN A 102 -6.65 -2.11 14.79
N ARG A 103 -7.50 -2.91 14.12
CA ARG A 103 -7.18 -4.24 13.57
C ARG A 103 -7.05 -4.26 12.05
N SER A 104 -7.40 -3.19 11.34
CA SER A 104 -7.29 -3.11 9.89
C SER A 104 -5.85 -2.85 9.42
N ILE A 105 -5.04 -2.25 10.28
CA ILE A 105 -3.63 -1.98 10.01
C ILE A 105 -2.84 -3.28 10.14
N ILE A 106 -2.42 -3.84 9.02
CA ILE A 106 -1.67 -5.10 8.96
C ILE A 106 -0.14 -4.89 8.97
N GLY A 107 0.33 -3.65 8.78
CA GLY A 107 1.76 -3.36 8.81
C GLY A 107 2.13 -1.95 8.40
N SER A 108 3.43 -1.64 8.56
CA SER A 108 4.02 -0.37 8.13
C SER A 108 5.23 -0.60 7.24
N CYS A 109 5.32 0.11 6.12
CA CYS A 109 6.50 0.14 5.25
C CYS A 109 7.40 1.32 5.60
N TRP A 110 8.72 1.11 5.52
CA TRP A 110 9.73 2.11 5.84
C TRP A 110 10.74 2.19 4.71
N LYS A 111 11.23 3.41 4.44
CA LYS A 111 12.39 3.57 3.58
C LYS A 111 13.63 3.52 4.45
N ALA A 112 14.34 2.39 4.37
CA ALA A 112 15.66 2.24 4.97
C ALA A 112 16.60 3.35 4.44
N THR A 113 17.16 4.14 5.35
CA THR A 113 18.23 5.06 5.03
C THR A 113 19.54 4.30 5.21
N PHE A 114 20.10 3.79 4.12
CA PHE A 114 21.49 3.34 4.13
C PHE A 114 22.38 4.58 4.25
N THR A 115 23.18 4.67 5.31
CA THR A 115 24.23 5.67 5.48
C THR A 115 25.33 5.44 4.43
N ARG A 116 25.09 5.93 3.20
CA ARG A 116 26.12 6.34 2.23
C ARG A 116 25.49 7.34 1.27
N GLU A 117 26.09 8.52 1.23
CA GLU A 117 25.83 9.60 0.28
C GLU A 117 25.97 9.12 -1.17
N ILE A 118 24.95 8.49 -1.75
CA ILE A 118 24.93 8.22 -3.18
C ILE A 118 23.51 8.47 -3.70
N ARG A 119 23.14 9.75 -3.76
CA ARG A 119 22.17 10.21 -4.75
C ARG A 119 22.98 10.44 -6.03
N LEU A 120 23.29 9.37 -6.76
CA LEU A 120 23.82 9.49 -8.11
C LEU A 120 22.71 10.10 -8.97
N SER A 121 22.73 11.42 -9.09
CA SER A 121 22.09 12.10 -10.22
C SER A 121 22.89 11.67 -11.45
N ILE A 122 22.32 10.82 -12.29
CA ILE A 122 22.87 10.54 -13.61
C ILE A 122 22.66 11.82 -14.43
N PRO A 123 23.72 12.55 -14.85
CA PRO A 123 23.57 13.68 -15.75
C PRO A 123 23.11 13.15 -17.12
N GLY A 124 22.15 13.84 -17.73
CA GLY A 124 21.76 13.62 -19.12
C GLY A 124 22.76 14.20 -20.10
#